data_AF-A0A1F5UHR9-F1
#
_entry.id   AF-A0A1F5UHR9-F1
#
_cell.length_a   1.000
_cell.length_b   1.000
_cell.length_c   1.000
_cell.angle_alpha   90.00
_cell.angle_beta   90.00
_cell.angle_gamma   90.00
#
_symmetry.space_group_name_H-M   'P 1'
#
loop_
_entity.id
_entity.type
_entity.pdbx_description
1 polymer ?
#
loop_
_entity_poly.entity_id
_entity_poly.type
_entity_poly.pdbx_seq_one_letter_code
_entity_poly.pdbx_strand_id
1 'polypeptide(L)'
;MKKVFWLSAVALLCVSFTVYAAEETKAAVKAEVKKAEAPAVTWADWRAAQKKADELDKAEKFLEAADAYSEYARIAVLLKDPVRSPILKAWGLNNAAYAIIKEHKKDQKGANAAELIKKAKTLVDEAKAVEGADADCKKCLTANDAYLIEWNAILNAAPGKTNSK
;
A
#
# COMPACT_ATOMS: atom_id res chain seq x y z
N MET A 1 -68.61 27.94 0.50
CA MET A 1 -68.35 29.39 0.69
C MET A 1 -68.21 29.66 2.18
N LYS A 2 -67.11 30.32 2.59
CA LYS A 2 -66.83 30.88 3.93
C LYS A 2 -66.65 29.83 5.06
N LYS A 3 -65.68 29.91 5.96
CA LYS A 3 -64.48 30.73 6.19
C LYS A 3 -63.89 30.18 7.52
N VAL A 4 -62.57 30.26 7.70
CA VAL A 4 -61.91 30.70 8.96
C VAL A 4 -61.89 29.69 10.13
N PHE A 5 -60.85 29.50 10.95
CA PHE A 5 -59.47 29.98 11.14
C PHE A 5 -58.84 29.05 12.23
N TRP A 6 -57.51 29.12 12.43
CA TRP A 6 -56.72 29.12 13.70
C TRP A 6 -57.18 28.26 14.92
N LEU A 7 -56.34 27.72 15.82
CA LEU A 7 -54.90 27.75 16.11
C LEU A 7 -54.66 26.68 17.22
N SER A 8 -53.45 26.14 17.24
CA SER A 8 -52.61 25.69 18.37
C SER A 8 -53.21 25.10 19.66
N ALA A 9 -52.75 23.88 19.96
CA ALA A 9 -52.74 23.33 21.31
C ALA A 9 -51.42 23.65 22.03
N VAL A 10 -51.54 24.42 23.11
CA VAL A 10 -51.01 24.23 24.47
C VAL A 10 -49.56 23.75 24.67
N ALA A 11 -48.76 24.71 25.12
CA ALA A 11 -47.72 24.73 26.17
C ALA A 11 -47.32 23.44 26.93
N LEU A 12 -46.01 23.34 27.20
CA LEU A 12 -45.29 23.00 28.45
C LEU A 12 -43.84 22.63 28.01
N LEU A 13 -42.72 22.98 28.63
CA LEU A 13 -42.38 23.28 30.02
C LEU A 13 -41.04 24.03 30.06
N CYS A 14 -40.93 24.92 31.05
CA CYS A 14 -39.77 25.63 31.56
C CYS A 14 -38.50 24.76 31.71
N VAL A 15 -37.31 25.33 31.51
CA VAL A 15 -36.31 25.60 32.58
C VAL A 15 -35.38 26.74 32.14
N SER A 16 -35.20 27.66 33.09
CA SER A 16 -34.46 28.93 33.18
C SER A 16 -32.96 28.85 32.84
N PHE A 17 -32.40 29.77 32.05
CA PHE A 17 -31.87 31.10 32.43
C PHE A 17 -30.44 31.08 33.03
N THR A 18 -29.46 31.53 32.25
CA THR A 18 -28.61 32.68 32.62
C THR A 18 -27.91 33.22 31.38
N VAL A 19 -28.20 34.50 31.12
CA VAL A 19 -27.59 35.33 30.08
C VAL A 19 -26.28 35.87 30.62
N TYR A 20 -25.21 35.79 29.82
CA TYR A 20 -24.20 36.86 29.80
C TYR A 20 -24.02 37.31 28.35
N ALA A 21 -24.28 38.59 28.14
CA ALA A 21 -24.11 39.28 26.88
C ALA A 21 -22.63 39.59 26.62
N ALA A 22 -22.21 39.40 25.39
CA ALA A 22 -21.17 40.20 24.76
C ALA A 22 -21.44 40.18 23.25
N GLU A 23 -22.02 41.29 22.76
CA GLU A 23 -21.92 41.69 21.36
C GLU A 23 -20.43 41.89 21.03
N GLU A 24 -19.95 41.25 19.98
CA GLU A 24 -18.95 41.85 19.09
C GLU A 24 -18.97 41.09 17.75
N THR A 25 -19.51 41.78 16.74
CA THR A 25 -19.26 41.63 15.30
C THR A 25 -18.74 40.28 14.81
N LYS A 26 -19.65 39.43 14.29
CA LYS A 26 -19.30 38.30 13.43
C LYS A 26 -18.73 38.80 12.10
N ALA A 27 -17.45 39.14 12.07
CA ALA A 27 -16.66 39.05 10.85
C ALA A 27 -16.56 37.56 10.51
N ALA A 28 -17.34 37.13 9.51
CA ALA A 28 -17.24 35.79 8.94
C ALA A 28 -15.89 35.68 8.22
N VAL A 29 -14.82 35.41 8.96
CA VAL A 29 -13.56 34.93 8.38
C VAL A 29 -13.83 33.52 7.90
N LYS A 30 -14.10 33.36 6.59
CA LYS A 30 -13.87 32.11 5.90
C LYS A 30 -12.40 31.77 6.12
N ALA A 31 -12.11 30.94 7.12
CA ALA A 31 -10.84 30.27 7.23
C ALA A 31 -10.77 29.31 6.04
N GLU A 32 -10.24 29.77 4.91
CA GLU A 32 -9.64 28.89 3.92
C GLU A 32 -8.49 28.18 4.63
N VAL A 33 -8.76 26.97 5.10
CA VAL A 33 -7.72 26.01 5.42
C VAL A 33 -6.99 25.77 4.11
N LYS A 34 -5.92 26.53 3.86
CA LYS A 34 -4.88 26.15 2.90
C LYS A 34 -4.40 24.78 3.34
N LYS A 35 -4.94 23.74 2.71
CA LYS A 35 -4.41 22.38 2.78
C LYS A 35 -3.00 22.51 2.23
N ALA A 36 -2.01 22.62 3.12
CA ALA A 36 -0.62 22.62 2.72
C ALA A 36 -0.42 21.34 1.90
N GLU A 37 -0.24 21.48 0.59
CA GLU A 37 0.08 20.35 -0.26
C GLU A 37 1.38 19.76 0.26
N ALA A 38 1.37 18.47 0.57
CA ALA A 38 2.60 17.77 0.93
C ALA A 38 3.64 18.02 -0.19
N PRO A 39 4.92 18.22 0.15
CA PRO A 39 5.93 18.52 -0.84
C PRO A 39 5.93 17.45 -1.94
N ALA A 40 6.05 17.90 -3.19
CA ALA A 40 6.08 17.00 -4.32
C ALA A 40 7.29 16.06 -4.21
N VAL A 41 7.06 14.77 -4.41
CA VAL A 41 8.12 13.76 -4.49
C VAL A 41 9.04 14.08 -5.66
N THR A 42 10.35 14.07 -5.39
CA THR A 42 11.38 14.35 -6.38
C THR A 42 12.09 13.08 -6.83
N TRP A 43 12.81 13.17 -7.95
CA TRP A 43 13.73 12.12 -8.40
C TRP A 43 14.84 11.82 -7.37
N ALA A 44 15.22 12.80 -6.55
CA ALA A 44 16.20 12.59 -5.49
C ALA A 44 15.62 11.70 -4.39
N ASP A 45 14.36 11.91 -3.99
CA ASP A 45 13.67 11.08 -3.02
C ASP A 45 13.55 9.63 -3.51
N TRP A 46 13.19 9.46 -4.79
CA TRP A 46 13.13 8.15 -5.41
C TRP A 46 14.49 7.43 -5.41
N ARG A 47 15.57 8.13 -5.78
CA ARG A 47 16.93 7.55 -5.75
C ARG A 47 17.40 7.23 -4.33
N ALA A 48 17.06 8.05 -3.35
CA ALA A 48 17.39 7.80 -1.96
C ALA A 48 16.68 6.54 -1.44
N ALA A 49 15.40 6.36 -1.78
CA ALA A 49 14.64 5.17 -1.44
C ALA A 49 15.23 3.90 -2.11
N GLN A 50 15.57 3.99 -3.40
CA GLN A 50 16.24 2.90 -4.12
C GLN A 50 17.57 2.51 -3.45
N LYS A 51 18.43 3.50 -3.19
CA LYS A 51 19.74 3.27 -2.56
C LYS A 51 19.61 2.61 -1.20
N LYS A 52 18.67 3.05 -0.36
CA LYS A 52 18.40 2.45 0.95
C LYS A 52 18.01 0.98 0.82
N ALA A 53 17.14 0.65 -0.14
CA ALA A 53 16.72 -0.73 -0.37
C ALA A 53 17.89 -1.61 -0.83
N ASP A 54 18.72 -1.11 -1.75
CA ASP A 54 19.92 -1.82 -2.21
C ASP A 54 20.96 -2.05 -1.10
N GLU A 55 21.11 -1.09 -0.18
CA GLU A 55 22.01 -1.23 0.98
C GLU A 55 21.51 -2.30 1.96
N LEU A 56 20.21 -2.32 2.25
CA LEU A 56 19.58 -3.36 3.08
C LEU A 56 19.72 -4.75 2.43
N ASP A 57 19.58 -4.80 1.10
CA ASP A 57 19.68 -6.04 0.35
C ASP A 57 21.12 -6.60 0.36
N LYS A 58 22.11 -5.73 0.14
CA LYS A 58 23.53 -6.08 0.27
C LYS A 58 23.93 -6.51 1.68
N ALA A 59 23.25 -5.98 2.70
CA ALA A 59 23.43 -6.37 4.09
C ALA A 59 22.65 -7.65 4.47
N GLU A 60 22.06 -8.34 3.49
CA GLU A 60 21.25 -9.56 3.66
C GLU A 60 20.03 -9.41 4.58
N LYS A 61 19.60 -8.16 4.81
CA LYS A 61 18.40 -7.82 5.57
C LYS A 61 17.17 -7.86 4.66
N PHE A 62 16.91 -9.03 4.08
CA PHE A 62 16.04 -9.16 2.92
C PHE A 62 14.59 -8.72 3.15
N LEU A 63 14.03 -8.92 4.34
CA LEU A 63 12.66 -8.46 4.64
C LEU A 63 12.58 -6.93 4.72
N GLU A 64 13.57 -6.30 5.35
CA GLU A 64 13.67 -4.83 5.41
C GLU A 64 13.93 -4.25 4.00
N ALA A 65 14.76 -4.93 3.21
CA ALA A 65 14.96 -4.59 1.79
C ALA A 65 13.67 -4.73 0.98
N ALA A 66 12.86 -5.77 1.21
CA ALA A 66 11.59 -5.95 0.52
C ALA A 66 10.60 -4.81 0.81
N ASP A 67 10.52 -4.38 2.07
CA ASP A 67 9.66 -3.27 2.46
C ASP A 67 10.18 -1.93 1.88
N ALA A 68 11.50 -1.71 1.89
CA ALA A 68 12.12 -0.56 1.24
C ALA A 68 11.94 -0.57 -0.30
N TYR A 69 12.00 -1.74 -0.93
CA TYR A 69 11.74 -1.91 -2.35
C TYR A 69 10.26 -1.65 -2.70
N SER A 70 9.34 -2.03 -1.82
CA SER A 70 7.91 -1.71 -1.99
C SER A 70 7.67 -0.20 -1.87
N GLU A 71 8.39 0.47 -0.97
CA GLU A 71 8.26 1.91 -0.79
C GLU A 71 8.78 2.72 -1.99
N TYR A 72 9.93 2.37 -2.59
CA TYR A 72 10.36 3.10 -3.79
C TYR A 72 9.45 2.82 -5.00
N ALA A 73 8.81 1.64 -5.08
CA ALA A 73 7.76 1.37 -6.08
C ALA A 73 6.56 2.30 -5.90
N ARG A 74 6.15 2.57 -4.65
CA ARG A 74 5.10 3.54 -4.31
C ARG A 74 5.52 4.96 -4.68
N ILE A 75 6.74 5.36 -4.33
CA ILE A 75 7.31 6.67 -4.66
C ILE A 75 7.42 6.87 -6.18
N ALA A 76 7.71 5.81 -6.95
CA ALA A 76 7.76 5.89 -8.41
C ALA A 76 6.44 6.39 -9.01
N VAL A 77 5.30 5.97 -8.46
CA VAL A 77 3.96 6.44 -8.88
C VAL A 77 3.78 7.93 -8.58
N LEU A 78 4.35 8.41 -7.48
CA LEU A 78 4.25 9.81 -7.07
C LEU A 78 5.10 10.78 -7.88
N LEU A 79 6.08 10.28 -8.66
CA LEU A 79 6.85 11.11 -9.59
C LEU A 79 6.03 11.68 -10.74
N LYS A 80 4.84 11.11 -11.02
CA LYS A 80 3.94 11.51 -12.12
C LYS A 80 4.63 11.55 -13.50
N ASP A 81 5.65 10.72 -13.72
CA ASP A 81 6.28 10.53 -15.03
C ASP A 81 5.58 9.39 -15.77
N PRO A 82 4.72 9.65 -16.76
CA PRO A 82 3.88 8.62 -17.37
C PRO A 82 4.69 7.56 -18.12
N VAL A 83 5.95 7.85 -18.48
CA VAL A 83 6.81 6.90 -19.21
C VAL A 83 7.59 6.05 -18.22
N ARG A 84 8.25 6.68 -17.24
CA ARG A 84 9.16 5.97 -16.33
C ARG A 84 8.47 5.39 -15.11
N SER A 85 7.45 6.05 -14.57
CA SER A 85 6.79 5.60 -13.33
C SER A 85 6.29 4.14 -13.39
N PRO A 86 5.67 3.66 -14.48
CA PRO A 86 5.24 2.26 -14.55
C PRO A 86 6.43 1.28 -14.57
N ILE A 87 7.47 1.59 -15.35
CA ILE A 87 8.70 0.76 -15.41
C ILE A 87 9.33 0.64 -14.02
N LEU A 88 9.49 1.77 -13.33
CA LEU A 88 10.12 1.82 -12.01
C LEU A 88 9.25 1.14 -10.93
N LYS A 89 7.92 1.27 -11.02
CA LYS A 89 6.99 0.53 -10.14
C LYS A 89 7.15 -0.99 -10.33
N ALA A 90 7.18 -1.46 -11.57
CA ALA A 90 7.33 -2.88 -11.87
C ALA A 90 8.66 -3.44 -11.34
N TRP A 91 9.77 -2.73 -11.56
CA TRP A 91 11.08 -3.09 -11.00
C TRP A 91 11.07 -3.10 -9.47
N GLY A 92 10.37 -2.16 -8.82
CA GLY A 92 10.28 -2.14 -7.37
C GLY A 92 9.56 -3.31 -6.75
N LEU A 93 8.42 -3.67 -7.33
CA LEU A 93 7.69 -4.86 -6.93
C LEU A 93 8.48 -6.14 -7.22
N ASN A 94 9.16 -6.23 -8.37
CA ASN A 94 10.04 -7.35 -8.70
C ASN A 94 11.19 -7.52 -7.70
N ASN A 95 11.87 -6.42 -7.34
CA ASN A 95 13.00 -6.47 -6.41
C ASN A 95 12.53 -6.80 -4.99
N ALA A 96 11.37 -6.28 -4.57
CA ALA A 96 10.76 -6.64 -3.30
C ALA A 96 10.43 -8.14 -3.24
N ALA A 97 9.82 -8.69 -4.29
CA ALA A 97 9.55 -10.13 -4.40
C ALA A 97 10.85 -10.95 -4.35
N TYR A 98 11.88 -10.51 -5.07
CA TYR A 98 13.15 -11.22 -5.13
C TYR A 98 13.89 -11.21 -3.78
N ALA A 99 13.82 -10.12 -3.03
CA ALA A 99 14.35 -10.07 -1.66
C ALA A 99 13.66 -11.09 -0.76
N ILE A 100 12.33 -11.19 -0.81
CA ILE A 100 11.58 -12.22 -0.06
C ILE A 100 11.96 -13.64 -0.51
N ILE A 101 12.16 -13.87 -1.81
CA ILE A 101 12.64 -15.15 -2.34
C ILE A 101 14.03 -15.47 -1.77
N LYS A 102 14.93 -14.50 -1.66
CA LYS A 102 16.25 -14.70 -1.04
C LYS A 102 16.14 -15.04 0.44
N GLU A 103 15.21 -14.42 1.17
CA GLU A 103 14.94 -14.80 2.56
C GLU A 103 14.42 -16.24 2.66
N HIS A 104 13.46 -16.62 1.81
CA HIS A 104 12.97 -17.99 1.74
C HIS A 104 14.08 -19.00 1.40
N LYS A 105 15.05 -18.63 0.56
CA LYS A 105 16.19 -19.50 0.23
C LYS A 105 17.11 -19.79 1.42
N LYS A 106 17.11 -18.98 2.49
CA LYS A 106 17.88 -19.27 3.71
C LYS A 106 17.31 -20.46 4.47
N ASP A 107 15.98 -20.58 4.53
CA ASP A 107 15.28 -21.73 5.11
C ASP A 107 13.95 -21.98 4.38
N GLN A 108 14.01 -22.86 3.38
CA GLN A 108 12.91 -23.10 2.43
C GLN A 108 11.75 -23.91 3.02
N LYS A 109 11.93 -24.50 4.20
CA LYS A 109 10.91 -25.32 4.88
C LYS A 109 10.65 -24.85 6.32
N GLY A 110 11.16 -23.67 6.67
CA GLY A 110 10.93 -23.05 7.97
C GLY A 110 9.46 -22.70 8.20
N ALA A 111 9.15 -22.36 9.46
CA ALA A 111 7.78 -22.05 9.89
C ALA A 111 7.08 -20.97 9.04
N ASN A 112 7.85 -20.03 8.48
CA ASN A 112 7.33 -18.90 7.70
C ASN A 112 7.38 -19.15 6.18
N ALA A 113 7.82 -20.33 5.71
CA ALA A 113 8.09 -20.57 4.29
C ALA A 113 6.86 -20.30 3.40
N ALA A 114 5.69 -20.82 3.78
CA ALA A 114 4.45 -20.62 3.04
C ALA A 114 4.00 -19.15 2.97
N GLU A 115 4.22 -18.39 4.06
CA GLU A 115 3.90 -16.97 4.10
C GLU A 115 4.81 -16.16 3.18
N LEU A 116 6.12 -16.45 3.19
CA LEU A 116 7.09 -15.79 2.32
C LEU A 116 6.76 -16.02 0.85
N ILE A 117 6.46 -17.28 0.46
CA ILE A 117 6.04 -17.62 -0.90
C ILE A 117 4.78 -16.85 -1.30
N LYS A 118 3.77 -16.79 -0.42
CA LYS A 118 2.54 -16.04 -0.67
C LYS A 118 2.80 -14.53 -0.84
N LYS A 119 3.58 -13.90 0.06
CA LYS A 119 3.91 -12.47 0.01
C LYS A 119 4.67 -12.13 -1.29
N ALA A 120 5.66 -12.94 -1.66
CA ALA A 120 6.40 -12.75 -2.90
C ALA A 120 5.51 -12.93 -4.14
N LYS A 121 4.59 -13.90 -4.13
CA LYS A 121 3.65 -14.13 -5.24
C LYS A 121 2.73 -12.95 -5.47
N THR A 122 2.18 -12.36 -4.41
CA THR A 122 1.38 -11.14 -4.51
C THR A 122 2.16 -10.01 -5.19
N LEU A 123 3.41 -9.77 -4.78
CA LEU A 123 4.25 -8.74 -5.40
C LEU A 123 4.56 -9.01 -6.88
N VAL A 124 4.84 -10.27 -7.24
CA VAL A 124 5.05 -10.67 -8.64
C VAL A 124 3.79 -10.44 -9.48
N ASP A 125 2.62 -10.82 -8.97
CA ASP A 125 1.35 -10.64 -9.67
C ASP A 125 1.00 -9.16 -9.86
N GLU A 126 1.21 -8.35 -8.82
CA GLU A 126 1.05 -6.90 -8.92
C GLU A 126 2.02 -6.28 -9.94
N ALA A 127 3.28 -6.73 -9.96
CA ALA A 127 4.28 -6.25 -10.92
C ALA A 127 3.92 -6.61 -12.36
N LYS A 128 3.45 -7.84 -12.60
CA LYS A 128 2.98 -8.32 -13.91
C LYS A 128 1.77 -7.54 -14.41
N ALA A 129 0.92 -7.05 -13.51
CA ALA A 129 -0.23 -6.22 -13.82
C ALA A 129 0.14 -4.76 -14.18
N VAL A 130 1.40 -4.34 -14.00
CA VAL A 130 1.82 -2.99 -14.38
C VAL A 130 1.98 -2.89 -15.90
N GLU A 131 1.03 -2.20 -16.53
CA GLU A 131 1.15 -1.78 -17.93
C GLU A 131 2.37 -0.88 -18.10
N GLY A 132 3.28 -1.26 -19.00
CA GLY A 132 4.53 -0.53 -19.23
C GLY A 132 5.77 -1.13 -18.57
N ALA A 133 5.69 -2.27 -17.88
CA ALA A 133 6.88 -3.01 -17.48
C ALA A 133 7.75 -3.38 -18.72
N ASP A 134 9.04 -3.09 -18.64
CA ASP A 134 9.99 -3.39 -19.72
C ASP A 134 10.25 -4.90 -19.89
N ALA A 135 10.89 -5.27 -21.00
CA ALA A 135 11.10 -6.67 -21.36
C ALA A 135 12.01 -7.42 -20.37
N ASP A 136 12.98 -6.73 -19.77
CA ASP A 136 13.92 -7.35 -18.85
C ASP A 136 13.28 -7.57 -17.48
N CYS A 137 12.50 -6.61 -16.99
CA CYS A 137 11.67 -6.78 -15.80
C CYS A 137 10.72 -7.97 -15.98
N LYS A 138 10.07 -8.10 -17.14
CA LYS A 138 9.17 -9.23 -17.44
C LYS A 138 9.90 -10.58 -17.42
N LYS A 139 11.13 -10.67 -17.93
CA LYS A 139 11.95 -11.89 -17.83
C LYS A 139 12.23 -12.25 -16.37
N CYS A 140 12.64 -11.28 -15.56
CA CYS A 140 12.90 -11.49 -14.14
C CYS A 140 11.63 -11.92 -13.39
N LEU A 141 10.49 -11.29 -13.66
CA LEU A 141 9.20 -11.66 -13.08
C LEU A 141 8.81 -13.10 -13.45
N THR A 142 9.06 -13.54 -14.68
CA THR A 142 8.82 -14.94 -15.08
C THR A 142 9.70 -15.92 -14.32
N ALA A 143 11.00 -15.61 -14.16
CA ALA A 143 11.91 -16.46 -13.39
C ALA A 143 11.51 -16.54 -11.90
N ASN A 144 11.12 -15.40 -11.31
CA ASN A 144 10.65 -15.34 -9.93
C ASN A 144 9.33 -16.12 -9.76
N ASP A 145 8.38 -15.98 -10.69
CA ASP A 145 7.10 -16.68 -10.64
C ASP A 145 7.28 -18.20 -10.75
N ALA A 146 8.20 -18.67 -11.60
CA ALA A 146 8.51 -20.09 -11.72
C ALA A 146 8.98 -20.69 -10.38
N TYR A 147 9.87 -20.00 -9.67
CA TYR A 147 10.31 -20.40 -8.32
C TYR A 147 9.12 -20.47 -7.35
N LEU A 148 8.24 -19.47 -7.37
CA LEU A 148 7.10 -19.40 -6.45
C LEU A 148 6.05 -20.49 -6.73
N ILE A 149 5.81 -20.81 -8.01
CA ILE A 149 4.92 -21.91 -8.41
C ILE A 149 5.47 -23.25 -7.90
N GLU A 150 6.77 -23.50 -8.13
CA GLU A 150 7.44 -24.73 -7.67
C GLU A 150 7.33 -24.87 -6.15
N TRP A 151 7.72 -23.85 -5.40
CA TRP A 151 7.72 -23.93 -3.93
C TRP A 151 6.33 -23.94 -3.32
N ASN A 152 5.36 -23.27 -3.93
CA ASN A 152 3.97 -23.41 -3.50
C ASN A 152 3.48 -24.85 -3.69
N ALA A 153 3.85 -25.53 -4.77
CA ALA A 153 3.50 -26.94 -4.96
C ALA A 153 4.18 -27.85 -3.93
N ILE A 154 5.47 -27.64 -3.65
CA ILE A 154 6.23 -28.40 -2.65
C ILE A 154 5.63 -28.25 -1.25
N LEU A 155 5.32 -27.02 -0.83
CA LEU A 155 4.81 -26.75 0.52
C LEU A 155 3.38 -27.26 0.72
N ASN A 156 2.58 -27.38 -0.35
CA ASN A 156 1.22 -27.89 -0.30
C ASN A 156 1.09 -29.38 -0.65
N ALA A 157 2.18 -30.04 -1.05
CA ALA A 157 2.19 -31.48 -1.23
C ALA A 157 2.03 -32.15 0.14
N ALA A 158 0.85 -32.72 0.40
CA ALA A 158 0.59 -33.45 1.64
C ALA A 158 1.66 -34.53 1.86
N PRO A 159 2.23 -34.68 3.07
CA PRO A 159 3.05 -35.84 3.37
C PRO A 159 2.18 -37.08 3.14
N GLY A 160 2.69 -37.99 2.29
CA GLY A 160 1.90 -39.03 1.67
C GLY A 160 0.95 -39.74 2.63
N LYS A 161 -0.29 -39.93 2.18
CA LYS A 161 -1.07 -41.12 2.56
C LYS A 161 -0.21 -42.31 2.14
N THR A 162 0.63 -42.82 3.03
CA THR A 162 1.20 -44.14 2.88
C THR A 162 0.01 -45.09 2.84
N ASN A 163 -0.25 -45.67 1.68
CA ASN A 163 -1.23 -46.73 1.52
C ASN A 163 -0.83 -47.86 2.48
N SER A 164 -1.50 -47.91 3.64
CA SER A 164 -1.54 -49.10 4.47
C SER A 164 -2.22 -50.18 3.62
N LYS A 165 -1.43 -51.16 3.20
CA LYS A 165 -1.90 -52.38 2.54
C LYS A 165 -2.83 -53.17 3.45
#